data_AF-F3KIB5-F1
#
_entry.id   AF-F3KIB5-F1
#
_cell.length_a   1.000
_cell.length_b   1.000
_cell.length_c   1.000
_cell.angle_alpha   90.00
_cell.angle_beta   90.00
_cell.angle_gamma   90.00
#
_symmetry.space_group_name_H-M   'P 1'
#
loop_
_entity.id
_entity.type
_entity.pdbx_description
1 polymer ?
#
loop_
_entity_poly.entity_id
_entity_poly.type
_entity_poly.pdbx_seq_one_letter_code
_entity_poly.pdbx_strand_id
1 'polypeptide(L)'
;MGFASAIATESMIQISQFKIAGIVDSDRFPPISVIKEGRPNYPTRIFVNDDLKVSIFLSYLTIDESLHRVVAKTMLNWAKKQKIQLIVSSVAVKSMGGLEGMMAVGNTESARKKLKESGLKVLQHGTIPGIPGMLLNEGTLTNQDVIVILFQSDGTGPDFRSSAQLCTGISQLIPGTSCDIPLLQKEAEKAEQSIKETDEETRHVKDSIYR
;
A
#
# COMPACT_ATOMS: atom_id res chain seq x y z
N MET A 1 -9.21 1.09 -7.67
CA MET A 1 -7.89 1.74 -7.67
C MET A 1 -7.16 1.33 -6.41
N GLY A 2 -6.04 0.62 -6.53
CA GLY A 2 -5.32 0.12 -5.34
C GLY A 2 -4.66 -1.24 -5.52
N PHE A 3 -5.02 -1.99 -6.57
CA PHE A 3 -4.39 -3.27 -6.89
C PHE A 3 -2.88 -3.13 -7.08
N ALA A 4 -2.41 -2.05 -7.71
CA ALA A 4 -0.98 -1.86 -7.92
C ALA A 4 -0.18 -1.74 -6.61
N SER A 5 -0.72 -1.06 -5.60
CA SER A 5 -0.09 -0.97 -4.28
C SER A 5 -0.13 -2.30 -3.54
N ALA A 6 -1.26 -3.02 -3.61
CA ALA A 6 -1.37 -4.34 -2.99
C ALA A 6 -0.44 -5.38 -3.65
N ILE A 7 -0.34 -5.40 -4.98
CA ILE A 7 0.54 -6.29 -5.77
C ILE A 7 2.00 -6.01 -5.44
N ALA A 8 2.43 -4.74 -5.49
CA ALA A 8 3.80 -4.37 -5.14
C ALA A 8 4.14 -4.83 -3.71
N THR A 9 3.22 -4.64 -2.78
CA THR A 9 3.40 -4.99 -1.37
C THR A 9 3.43 -6.51 -1.14
N GLU A 10 2.53 -7.28 -1.75
CA GLU A 10 2.53 -8.75 -1.64
C GLU A 10 3.82 -9.34 -2.23
N SER A 11 4.28 -8.83 -3.37
CA SER A 11 5.55 -9.29 -3.94
C SER A 11 6.73 -9.08 -2.98
N MET A 12 6.83 -7.90 -2.34
CA MET A 12 7.84 -7.64 -1.31
C MET A 12 7.73 -8.61 -0.12
N ILE A 13 6.50 -8.91 0.33
CA ILE A 13 6.25 -9.85 1.42
C ILE A 13 6.78 -11.26 1.07
N GLN A 14 6.51 -11.73 -0.15
CA GLN A 14 6.90 -13.06 -0.62
C GLN A 14 8.42 -13.22 -0.72
N ILE A 15 9.12 -12.21 -1.23
CA ILE A 15 10.58 -12.27 -1.47
C ILE A 15 11.37 -12.27 -0.16
N SER A 16 10.89 -11.50 0.82
CA SER A 16 11.67 -11.20 2.02
C SER A 16 11.13 -11.88 3.27
N GLN A 17 10.49 -13.05 3.17
CA GLN A 17 10.10 -13.90 4.31
C GLN A 17 9.38 -13.15 5.46
N PHE A 18 8.54 -12.18 5.11
CA PHE A 18 7.80 -11.41 6.10
C PHE A 18 6.84 -12.31 6.89
N LYS A 19 6.69 -12.05 8.19
CA LYS A 19 5.77 -12.76 9.08
C LYS A 19 4.63 -11.85 9.52
N ILE A 20 3.47 -12.43 9.79
CA ILE A 20 2.33 -11.67 10.34
C ILE A 20 2.65 -11.28 11.79
N ALA A 21 2.57 -9.99 12.08
CA ALA A 21 2.75 -9.43 13.42
C ALA A 21 1.44 -8.98 14.07
N GLY A 22 0.39 -8.75 13.26
CA GLY A 22 -0.90 -8.32 13.78
C GLY A 22 -1.92 -8.01 12.69
N ILE A 23 -3.06 -7.51 13.13
CA ILE A 23 -4.19 -7.11 12.29
C ILE A 23 -4.61 -5.68 12.63
N VAL A 24 -5.29 -5.03 11.69
CA VAL A 24 -6.01 -3.78 11.96
C VAL A 24 -7.49 -4.08 11.76
N ASP A 25 -8.30 -3.80 12.75
CA ASP A 25 -9.72 -4.13 12.73
C ASP A 25 -10.59 -3.03 13.36
N SER A 26 -11.89 -3.08 13.07
CA SER A 26 -12.90 -2.15 13.54
C SER A 26 -14.28 -2.76 13.38
N ASP A 27 -15.18 -2.53 14.34
CA ASP A 27 -16.60 -2.92 14.22
C ASP A 27 -17.30 -2.27 13.01
N ARG A 28 -16.68 -1.25 12.42
CA ARG A 28 -17.15 -0.57 11.20
C ARG A 28 -16.57 -1.14 9.91
N PHE A 29 -15.66 -2.12 9.98
CA PHE A 29 -15.18 -2.83 8.81
C PHE A 29 -16.17 -3.93 8.41
N PRO A 30 -16.27 -4.28 7.11
CA PRO A 30 -17.11 -5.37 6.67
C PRO A 30 -16.62 -6.70 7.28
N PRO A 31 -17.53 -7.55 7.81
CA PRO A 31 -17.16 -8.79 8.48
C PRO A 31 -16.83 -9.89 7.45
N ILE A 32 -15.63 -9.80 6.87
CA ILE A 32 -15.16 -10.72 5.83
C ILE A 32 -13.88 -11.44 6.23
N SER A 33 -13.66 -12.63 5.67
CA SER A 33 -12.39 -13.33 5.73
C SER A 33 -11.81 -13.49 4.33
N VAL A 34 -10.52 -13.21 4.18
CA VAL A 34 -9.78 -13.48 2.95
C VAL A 34 -9.23 -14.90 3.04
N ILE A 35 -9.67 -15.78 2.15
CA ILE A 35 -9.16 -17.15 2.08
C ILE A 35 -7.89 -17.16 1.24
N LYS A 36 -6.77 -17.58 1.83
CA LYS A 36 -5.48 -17.78 1.13
C LYS A 36 -4.98 -19.18 1.47
N GLU A 37 -4.76 -20.00 0.44
CA GLU A 37 -4.30 -21.39 0.58
C GLU A 37 -5.18 -22.22 1.54
N GLY A 38 -6.50 -22.04 1.43
CA GLY A 38 -7.49 -22.73 2.26
C GLY A 38 -7.55 -22.27 3.72
N ARG A 39 -6.86 -21.18 4.09
CA ARG A 39 -6.84 -20.64 5.45
C ARG A 39 -7.54 -19.27 5.54
N PRO A 40 -8.36 -19.03 6.57
CA PRO A 40 -8.99 -17.73 6.78
C PRO A 40 -7.97 -16.70 7.28
N ASN A 41 -8.04 -15.50 6.72
CA ASN A 41 -7.19 -14.37 7.10
C ASN A 41 -8.03 -13.10 7.28
N TYR A 42 -7.60 -12.24 8.21
CA TYR A 42 -8.13 -10.88 8.29
C TYR A 42 -7.73 -10.08 7.05
N PRO A 43 -8.61 -9.18 6.56
CA PRO A 43 -8.37 -8.46 5.32
C PRO A 43 -7.35 -7.33 5.46
N THR A 44 -7.10 -6.84 6.68
CA THR A 44 -6.05 -5.85 6.97
C THR A 44 -5.04 -6.41 7.97
N ARG A 45 -3.78 -6.52 7.54
CA ARG A 45 -2.71 -7.22 8.27
C ARG A 45 -1.44 -6.36 8.34
N ILE A 46 -0.66 -6.61 9.39
CA ILE A 46 0.67 -6.04 9.61
C ILE A 46 1.68 -7.18 9.45
N PHE A 47 2.65 -6.97 8.58
CA PHE A 47 3.75 -7.88 8.34
C PHE A 47 5.05 -7.27 8.83
N VAL A 48 5.99 -8.09 9.32
CA VAL A 48 7.31 -7.65 9.79
C VAL A 48 8.41 -8.53 9.24
N ASN A 49 9.55 -7.91 8.98
CA ASN A 49 10.84 -8.56 8.77
C ASN A 49 11.85 -7.93 9.72
N ASP A 50 12.34 -8.71 10.68
CA ASP A 50 13.26 -8.25 11.72
C ASP A 50 14.67 -8.00 11.18
N ASP A 51 15.11 -8.75 10.17
CA ASP A 51 16.43 -8.62 9.54
C ASP A 51 16.55 -7.31 8.75
N LEU A 52 15.50 -6.99 7.98
CA LEU A 52 15.37 -5.74 7.23
C LEU A 52 14.93 -4.57 8.11
N LYS A 53 14.37 -4.84 9.30
CA LYS A 53 13.72 -3.86 10.17
C LYS A 53 12.60 -3.10 9.46
N VAL A 54 11.84 -3.82 8.64
CA VAL A 54 10.73 -3.28 7.85
C VAL A 54 9.41 -3.87 8.34
N SER A 55 8.39 -3.02 8.39
CA SER A 55 7.01 -3.44 8.61
C SER A 55 6.11 -2.96 7.49
N ILE A 56 5.13 -3.77 7.11
CA ILE A 56 4.22 -3.50 6.01
C ILE A 56 2.78 -3.56 6.53
N PHE A 57 1.99 -2.53 6.23
CA PHE A 57 0.55 -2.54 6.38
C PHE A 57 -0.09 -2.90 5.02
N LEU A 58 -0.81 -4.01 4.97
CA LEU A 58 -1.52 -4.46 3.77
C LEU A 58 -3.01 -4.58 4.06
N SER A 59 -3.84 -3.97 3.22
CA SER A 59 -5.30 -4.05 3.31
C SER A 59 -5.90 -4.47 1.98
N TYR A 60 -6.81 -5.44 2.03
CA TYR A 60 -7.71 -5.81 0.93
C TYR A 60 -9.08 -5.12 1.04
N LEU A 61 -9.29 -4.32 2.08
CA LEU A 61 -10.50 -3.53 2.25
C LEU A 61 -10.37 -2.16 1.58
N THR A 62 -11.42 -1.76 0.88
CA THR A 62 -11.71 -0.34 0.64
C THR A 62 -12.28 0.24 1.92
N ILE A 63 -11.45 0.95 2.68
CA ILE A 63 -11.84 1.56 3.94
C ILE A 63 -12.67 2.82 3.66
N ASP A 64 -13.83 2.93 4.30
CA ASP A 64 -14.71 4.09 4.23
C ASP A 64 -13.98 5.40 4.60
N GLU A 65 -14.28 6.49 3.88
CA GLU A 65 -13.61 7.78 4.05
C GLU A 65 -13.73 8.32 5.48
N SER A 66 -14.85 8.06 6.18
CA SER A 66 -15.03 8.48 7.57
C SER A 66 -14.05 7.82 8.53
N LEU A 67 -13.41 6.71 8.12
CA LEU A 67 -12.43 5.96 8.91
C LEU A 67 -10.98 6.30 8.55
N HIS A 68 -10.70 7.03 7.47
CA HIS A 68 -9.32 7.30 7.04
C HIS A 68 -8.49 7.99 8.12
N ARG A 69 -9.08 8.95 8.84
CA ARG A 69 -8.40 9.66 9.93
C ARG A 69 -8.06 8.72 11.10
N VAL A 70 -9.00 7.88 11.54
CA VAL A 70 -8.75 6.99 12.68
C VAL A 70 -7.74 5.90 12.33
N VAL A 71 -7.78 5.38 11.11
CA VAL A 71 -6.81 4.39 10.61
C VAL A 71 -5.41 5.00 10.52
N ALA A 72 -5.26 6.18 9.90
CA ALA A 72 -3.97 6.85 9.80
C ALA A 72 -3.35 7.14 11.19
N LYS A 73 -4.15 7.64 12.14
CA LYS A 73 -3.71 7.86 13.51
C LYS A 73 -3.29 6.56 14.21
N THR A 74 -4.02 5.48 13.98
CA THR A 74 -3.70 4.16 14.54
C THR A 74 -2.36 3.64 13.99
N MET A 75 -2.14 3.75 12.68
CA MET A 75 -0.87 3.40 12.03
C MET A 75 0.30 4.23 12.58
N LEU A 76 0.13 5.55 12.71
CA LEU A 76 1.14 6.45 13.27
C LEU A 76 1.45 6.14 14.74
N ASN A 77 0.43 5.87 15.54
CA ASN A 77 0.62 5.50 16.96
C ASN A 77 1.36 4.17 17.09
N TRP A 78 1.05 3.19 16.25
CA TRP A 78 1.77 1.93 16.22
C TRP A 78 3.22 2.13 15.77
N ALA A 79 3.45 2.88 14.70
CA ALA A 79 4.79 3.19 14.18
C ALA A 79 5.65 3.89 15.25
N LYS A 80 5.08 4.85 15.99
CA LYS A 80 5.75 5.52 17.12
C LYS A 80 6.14 4.53 18.22
N LYS A 81 5.23 3.64 18.62
CA LYS A 81 5.50 2.61 19.65
C LYS A 81 6.64 1.67 19.21
N GLN A 82 6.69 1.31 17.93
CA GLN A 82 7.74 0.47 17.36
C GLN A 82 9.00 1.24 16.97
N LYS A 83 9.06 2.56 17.23
CA LYS A 83 10.20 3.44 16.92
C LYS A 83 10.57 3.44 15.42
N ILE A 84 9.57 3.32 14.55
CA ILE A 84 9.75 3.39 13.11
C ILE A 84 10.23 4.79 12.72
N GLN A 85 11.31 4.85 11.92
CA GLN A 85 11.99 6.10 11.56
C GLN A 85 11.48 6.73 10.27
N LEU A 86 10.74 5.99 9.45
CA LEU A 86 10.19 6.45 8.19
C LEU A 86 8.97 5.62 7.83
N ILE A 87 7.88 6.29 7.50
CA ILE A 87 6.67 5.66 6.95
C ILE A 87 6.62 5.99 5.46
N VAL A 88 6.55 4.97 4.63
CA VAL A 88 6.34 5.12 3.18
C VAL A 88 4.94 4.66 2.84
N SER A 89 4.17 5.52 2.18
CA SER A 89 2.83 5.22 1.68
C SER A 89 2.75 5.55 0.20
N SER A 90 1.69 5.09 -0.48
CA SER A 90 1.50 5.36 -1.91
C SER A 90 0.08 5.75 -2.25
N VAL A 91 -0.09 6.44 -3.37
CA VAL A 91 -1.39 6.76 -3.97
C VAL A 91 -1.31 6.65 -5.49
N ALA A 92 -2.31 5.99 -6.08
CA ALA A 92 -2.45 5.89 -7.52
C ALA A 92 -3.19 7.11 -8.07
N VAL A 93 -2.72 7.67 -9.17
CA VAL A 93 -3.38 8.79 -9.88
C VAL A 93 -3.61 8.45 -11.35
N LYS A 94 -4.74 8.86 -11.94
CA LYS A 94 -5.05 8.57 -13.35
C LYS A 94 -4.11 9.28 -14.33
N SER A 95 -3.71 10.50 -13.98
CA SER A 95 -2.81 11.33 -14.77
C SER A 95 -2.05 12.27 -13.84
N MET A 96 -0.77 12.48 -14.11
CA MET A 96 0.06 13.47 -13.41
C MET A 96 0.16 14.79 -14.19
N GLY A 97 -0.85 15.14 -15.00
CA GLY A 97 -0.87 16.42 -15.72
C GLY A 97 0.25 16.57 -16.75
N GLY A 98 0.60 15.50 -17.46
CA GLY A 98 1.66 15.48 -18.48
C GLY A 98 3.06 15.23 -17.93
N LEU A 99 3.20 15.02 -16.62
CA LEU A 99 4.47 14.61 -16.02
C LEU A 99 4.62 13.09 -16.11
N GLU A 100 5.72 12.62 -16.70
CA GLU A 100 6.03 11.18 -16.77
C GLU A 100 6.78 10.70 -15.52
N GLY A 101 6.38 9.51 -15.03
CA GLY A 101 7.09 8.74 -14.01
C GLY A 101 6.35 8.63 -12.67
N MET A 102 7.11 8.67 -11.57
CA MET A 102 6.58 8.75 -10.21
C MET A 102 7.00 10.07 -9.58
N MET A 103 6.20 10.54 -8.63
CA MET A 103 6.55 11.66 -7.77
C MET A 103 6.40 11.26 -6.32
N ALA A 104 7.00 12.02 -5.41
CA ALA A 104 6.77 11.82 -4.00
C ALA A 104 6.81 13.13 -3.23
N VAL A 105 6.22 13.11 -2.03
CA VAL A 105 6.20 14.25 -1.11
C VAL A 105 6.56 13.77 0.29
N GLY A 106 7.43 14.53 0.97
CA GLY A 106 7.83 14.31 2.35
C GLY A 106 7.33 15.41 3.28
N ASN A 107 6.84 15.05 4.47
CA ASN A 107 6.20 15.98 5.40
C ASN A 107 7.19 16.79 6.27
N THR A 108 8.20 16.16 6.84
CA THR A 108 9.24 16.80 7.68
C THR A 108 10.46 17.19 6.84
N GLU A 109 11.35 18.03 7.39
CA GLU A 109 12.64 18.32 6.75
C GLU A 109 13.50 17.06 6.56
N SER A 110 13.51 16.18 7.57
CA SER A 110 14.19 14.88 7.52
C SER A 110 13.65 14.00 6.39
N ALA A 111 12.32 13.88 6.29
CA ALA A 111 11.66 13.14 5.20
C ALA A 111 11.96 13.73 3.82
N ARG A 112 11.93 15.07 3.69
CA ARG A 112 12.30 15.75 2.43
C ARG A 112 13.76 15.53 2.05
N LYS A 113 14.67 15.51 3.02
CA LYS A 113 16.09 15.22 2.79
C LYS A 113 16.28 13.78 2.29
N LYS A 114 15.73 12.79 3.00
CA LYS A 114 15.73 11.38 2.58
C LYS A 114 15.14 11.21 1.17
N LEU A 115 14.04 11.89 0.89
CA LEU A 115 13.41 11.87 -0.42
C LEU A 115 14.35 12.43 -1.51
N LYS A 116 15.01 13.56 -1.27
CA LYS A 116 15.96 14.15 -2.23
C LYS A 116 17.16 13.23 -2.48
N GLU A 117 17.65 12.54 -1.45
CA GLU A 117 18.76 11.59 -1.54
C GLU A 117 18.38 10.33 -2.34
N SER A 118 17.10 9.93 -2.34
CA SER A 118 16.61 8.76 -3.10
C SER A 118 16.59 8.95 -4.62
N GLY A 119 16.67 10.21 -5.11
CA GLY A 119 16.58 10.53 -6.53
C GLY A 119 15.15 10.58 -7.10
N LEU A 120 14.13 10.32 -6.29
CA LEU A 120 12.73 10.47 -6.69
C LEU A 120 12.37 11.94 -6.96
N LYS A 121 11.52 12.18 -7.97
CA LYS A 121 11.01 13.53 -8.28
C LYS A 121 10.10 14.01 -7.14
N VAL A 122 10.35 15.23 -6.66
CA VAL A 122 9.56 15.83 -5.57
C VAL A 122 8.33 16.53 -6.13
N LEU A 123 7.15 16.17 -5.63
CA LEU A 123 5.90 16.87 -5.92
C LEU A 123 5.91 18.26 -5.25
N GLN A 124 5.82 19.32 -6.05
CA GLN A 124 5.80 20.70 -5.54
C GLN A 124 4.38 21.19 -5.23
N HIS A 125 3.40 20.80 -6.04
CA HIS A 125 2.01 21.25 -5.91
C HIS A 125 1.06 20.08 -6.19
N GLY A 126 0.03 19.92 -5.37
CA GLY A 126 -0.97 18.87 -5.53
C GLY A 126 -1.77 18.63 -4.26
N THR A 127 -2.75 17.73 -4.33
CA THR A 127 -3.53 17.26 -3.19
C THR A 127 -3.38 15.75 -3.07
N ILE A 128 -3.09 15.26 -1.86
CA ILE A 128 -3.01 13.84 -1.55
C ILE A 128 -4.26 13.46 -0.73
N PRO A 129 -5.22 12.72 -1.30
CA PRO A 129 -6.41 12.32 -0.58
C PRO A 129 -6.17 11.10 0.33
N GLY A 130 -7.17 10.83 1.17
CA GLY A 130 -7.31 9.61 1.95
C GLY A 130 -6.25 9.36 3.03
N ILE A 131 -6.04 8.08 3.37
CA ILE A 131 -5.07 7.67 4.40
C ILE A 131 -3.67 8.25 4.14
N PRO A 132 -3.08 8.22 2.92
CA PRO A 132 -1.76 8.80 2.68
C PRO A 132 -1.70 10.30 3.00
N GLY A 133 -2.74 11.07 2.66
CA GLY A 133 -2.83 12.49 3.00
C GLY A 133 -2.94 12.73 4.50
N MET A 134 -3.73 11.92 5.19
CA MET A 134 -3.84 11.96 6.65
C MET A 134 -2.53 11.60 7.34
N LEU A 135 -1.77 10.64 6.80
CA LEU A 135 -0.44 10.29 7.31
C LEU A 135 0.53 11.46 7.21
N LEU A 136 0.59 12.18 6.08
CA LEU A 136 1.43 13.36 5.93
C LEU A 136 1.08 14.44 6.97
N ASN A 137 -0.22 14.75 7.09
CA ASN A 137 -0.71 15.81 7.98
C ASN A 137 -0.50 15.46 9.46
N GLU A 138 -0.97 14.30 9.92
CA GLU A 138 -0.84 13.88 11.32
C GLU A 138 0.61 13.52 11.67
N GLY A 139 1.38 13.01 10.70
CA GLY A 139 2.83 12.79 10.84
C GLY A 139 3.57 14.09 11.10
N THR A 140 3.16 15.20 10.48
CA THR A 140 3.74 16.54 10.70
C THR A 140 3.51 16.98 12.15
N LEU A 141 2.28 16.83 12.63
CA LEU A 141 1.90 17.20 14.01
C LEU A 141 2.61 16.34 15.06
N THR A 142 2.99 15.12 14.72
CA THR A 142 3.64 14.16 15.62
C THR A 142 5.14 14.03 15.43
N ASN A 143 5.73 14.84 14.53
CA ASN A 143 7.14 14.80 14.13
C ASN A 143 7.61 13.39 13.72
N GLN A 144 6.80 12.70 12.93
CA GLN A 144 7.12 11.41 12.32
C GLN A 144 7.36 11.59 10.83
N ASP A 145 8.48 11.06 10.33
CA ASP A 145 8.84 11.14 8.92
C ASP A 145 7.89 10.28 8.08
N VAL A 146 7.19 10.92 7.16
CA VAL A 146 6.29 10.28 6.20
C VAL A 146 6.66 10.73 4.78
N ILE A 147 6.79 9.76 3.88
CA ILE A 147 6.91 9.98 2.44
C ILE A 147 5.75 9.30 1.74
N VAL A 148 5.06 10.02 0.86
CA VAL A 148 4.00 9.47 -0.01
C VAL A 148 4.48 9.47 -1.45
N ILE A 149 4.46 8.30 -2.09
CA ILE A 149 4.74 8.11 -3.52
C ILE A 149 3.44 8.19 -4.31
N LEU A 150 3.39 9.08 -5.28
CA LEU A 150 2.38 9.16 -6.31
C LEU A 150 2.89 8.41 -7.54
N PHE A 151 2.08 7.50 -8.05
CA PHE A 151 2.39 6.77 -9.28
C PHE A 151 1.16 6.76 -10.19
N GLN A 152 1.41 6.81 -11.49
CA GLN A 152 0.32 6.76 -12.46
C GLN A 152 -0.22 5.33 -12.56
N SER A 153 -1.53 5.17 -12.61
CA SER A 153 -2.19 3.91 -12.96
C SER A 153 -3.48 4.21 -13.71
N ASP A 154 -3.77 3.43 -14.74
CA ASP A 154 -5.02 3.55 -15.50
C ASP A 154 -6.25 3.21 -14.64
N GLY A 155 -6.05 2.49 -13.54
CA GLY A 155 -7.09 2.07 -12.62
C GLY A 155 -8.02 1.00 -13.18
N THR A 156 -7.70 0.43 -14.34
CA THR A 156 -8.46 -0.62 -15.02
C THR A 156 -7.82 -1.98 -14.74
N GLY A 157 -8.15 -2.55 -13.58
CA GLY A 157 -7.69 -3.89 -13.20
C GLY A 157 -6.28 -3.95 -12.59
N PRO A 158 -5.63 -5.14 -12.63
CA PRO A 158 -4.30 -5.37 -12.07
C PRO A 158 -3.23 -4.76 -12.97
N ASP A 159 -2.68 -3.63 -12.52
CA ASP A 159 -1.67 -2.87 -13.25
C ASP A 159 -0.25 -3.28 -12.81
N PHE A 160 0.29 -4.31 -13.45
CA PHE A 160 1.63 -4.84 -13.18
C PHE A 160 2.71 -3.77 -13.35
N ARG A 161 2.65 -3.01 -14.45
CA ARG A 161 3.68 -2.03 -14.80
C ARG A 161 3.80 -0.97 -13.72
N SER A 162 2.66 -0.47 -13.26
CA SER A 162 2.61 0.52 -12.18
C SER A 162 3.01 -0.07 -10.83
N SER A 163 2.72 -1.35 -10.59
CA SER A 163 3.20 -2.08 -9.40
C SER A 163 4.72 -2.18 -9.37
N ALA A 164 5.34 -2.53 -10.50
CA ALA A 164 6.79 -2.64 -10.63
C ALA A 164 7.49 -1.28 -10.47
N GLN A 165 6.90 -0.22 -11.05
CA GLN A 165 7.36 1.15 -10.83
C GLN A 165 7.28 1.52 -9.35
N LEU A 166 6.13 1.32 -8.71
CA LEU A 166 5.95 1.62 -7.29
C LEU A 166 6.95 0.85 -6.41
N CYS A 167 7.12 -0.45 -6.66
CA CYS A 167 8.10 -1.26 -5.94
C CYS A 167 9.50 -0.64 -6.05
N THR A 168 9.91 -0.25 -7.26
CA THR A 168 11.21 0.38 -7.49
C THR A 168 11.34 1.68 -6.67
N GLY A 169 10.29 2.50 -6.65
CA GLY A 169 10.26 3.73 -5.84
C GLY A 169 10.34 3.47 -4.34
N ILE A 170 9.70 2.41 -3.84
CA ILE A 170 9.83 2.00 -2.43
C ILE A 170 11.25 1.53 -2.13
N SER A 171 11.88 0.75 -3.02
CA SER A 171 13.24 0.24 -2.84
C SER A 171 14.30 1.34 -2.84
N GLN A 172 14.04 2.48 -3.50
CA GLN A 172 14.90 3.66 -3.43
C GLN A 172 14.85 4.36 -2.06
N LEU A 173 13.79 4.16 -1.29
CA LEU A 173 13.58 4.79 0.02
C LEU A 173 13.90 3.87 1.20
N ILE A 174 13.75 2.55 1.02
CA ILE A 174 13.92 1.55 2.08
C ILE A 174 15.10 0.63 1.73
N PRO A 175 16.28 0.85 2.33
CA PRO A 175 17.44 -0.01 2.10
C PRO A 175 17.15 -1.47 2.45
N GLY A 176 17.61 -2.39 1.61
CA GLY A 176 17.45 -3.83 1.83
C GLY A 176 16.13 -4.42 1.33
N THR A 177 15.13 -3.60 1.00
CA THR A 177 14.01 -4.08 0.18
C THR A 177 14.44 -4.19 -1.27
N SER A 178 14.10 -5.30 -1.93
CA SER A 178 14.37 -5.52 -3.34
C SER A 178 13.08 -5.76 -4.11
N CYS A 179 13.11 -5.38 -5.38
CA CYS A 179 12.06 -5.72 -6.33
C CYS A 179 12.57 -6.82 -7.25
N ASP A 180 12.06 -8.03 -7.07
CA ASP A 180 12.22 -9.09 -8.03
C ASP A 180 11.12 -8.93 -9.09
N ILE A 181 11.51 -8.40 -10.25
CA ILE A 181 10.60 -8.11 -11.36
C ILE A 181 9.87 -9.38 -11.85
N PRO A 182 10.55 -10.53 -12.06
CA PRO A 182 9.86 -11.80 -12.32
C PRO A 182 8.80 -12.20 -11.30
N LEU A 183 9.08 -12.05 -10.00
CA LEU A 183 8.10 -12.38 -8.95
C LEU A 183 6.96 -11.36 -8.89
N LEU A 184 7.22 -10.07 -9.08
CA LEU A 184 6.17 -9.06 -9.24
C LEU A 184 5.22 -9.43 -10.38
N GLN A 185 5.75 -9.96 -11.48
CA GLN A 185 4.96 -10.36 -12.64
C GLN A 185 4.07 -11.54 -12.29
N LYS A 186 4.63 -12.57 -11.63
CA LYS A 186 3.85 -13.71 -11.13
C LYS A 186 2.76 -13.31 -10.14
N GLU A 187 3.03 -12.36 -9.24
CA GLU A 187 2.02 -11.87 -8.30
C GLU A 187 0.94 -11.03 -8.98
N ALA A 188 1.29 -10.26 -10.02
CA ALA A 188 0.29 -9.56 -10.83
C ALA A 188 -0.61 -10.54 -11.59
N GLU A 189 -0.04 -11.61 -12.16
CA GLU A 189 -0.79 -12.68 -12.83
C GLU A 189 -1.74 -13.39 -11.85
N LYS A 190 -1.28 -13.71 -10.64
CA LYS A 190 -2.14 -14.29 -9.58
C LYS A 190 -3.24 -13.33 -9.17
N ALA A 191 -2.92 -12.05 -8.95
CA ALA A 191 -3.91 -11.05 -8.59
C ALA A 191 -4.96 -10.89 -9.69
N GLU A 192 -4.55 -10.94 -10.95
CA GLU A 192 -5.46 -10.95 -12.10
C GLU A 192 -6.37 -12.17 -12.13
N GLN A 193 -5.82 -13.36 -11.86
CA GLN A 193 -6.59 -14.58 -11.78
C GLN A 193 -7.60 -14.54 -10.64
N SER A 194 -7.20 -14.10 -9.44
CA SER A 194 -8.12 -13.97 -8.29
C SER A 194 -9.22 -12.94 -8.53
N ILE A 195 -8.93 -11.83 -9.23
CA ILE A 195 -9.96 -10.86 -9.62
C ILE A 195 -10.97 -11.49 -10.58
N LYS A 196 -10.51 -12.24 -11.59
CA LYS A 196 -11.38 -12.95 -12.55
C LYS A 196 -12.25 -14.00 -11.86
N GLU A 197 -11.67 -14.81 -10.99
CA GLU A 197 -12.38 -15.84 -10.22
C GLU A 197 -13.44 -15.20 -9.29
N THR A 198 -13.09 -14.11 -8.59
CA THR A 198 -14.04 -13.40 -7.72
C THR A 198 -15.18 -12.76 -8.53
N ASP A 199 -14.89 -12.20 -9.71
CA ASP A 199 -15.92 -11.63 -10.60
C ASP A 199 -16.86 -12.71 -11.16
N GLU A 200 -16.33 -13.90 -11.49
CA GLU A 200 -17.11 -15.06 -11.95
C GLU A 200 -17.97 -15.64 -10.82
N GLU A 201 -17.41 -15.83 -9.63
CA GLU A 201 -18.13 -16.28 -8.44
C GLU A 201 -19.22 -15.28 -8.03
N THR A 202 -18.95 -13.97 -8.07
CA THR A 202 -19.94 -12.94 -7.74
C THR A 202 -21.10 -12.92 -8.74
N ARG A 203 -20.87 -13.26 -10.02
CA ARG A 203 -21.94 -13.45 -11.01
C ARG A 203 -22.78 -14.70 -10.69
N HIS A 204 -22.14 -15.82 -10.39
CA HIS A 204 -22.83 -17.07 -10.02
C HIS A 204 -23.60 -16.99 -8.69
N VAL A 205 -23.09 -16.23 -7.72
CA VAL A 205 -23.76 -16.00 -6.43
C VAL A 205 -24.95 -15.05 -6.56
N LYS A 206 -24.86 -14.01 -7.42
CA LYS A 206 -26.02 -13.15 -7.72
C LYS A 206 -27.16 -13.90 -8.38
N ASP A 207 -26.88 -14.87 -9.25
CA ASP A 207 -27.91 -15.65 -9.93
C ASP A 207 -28.58 -16.72 -9.03
N SER A 208 -27.95 -17.10 -7.91
CA SER A 208 -28.48 -18.10 -6.97
C SER A 208 -29.20 -17.51 -5.76
N ILE A 209 -28.98 -16.22 -5.45
CA ILE A 209 -29.59 -15.54 -4.28
C ILE A 209 -30.92 -14.82 -4.64
N TYR A 210 -31.19 -14.55 -5.91
CA TYR A 210 -32.44 -13.90 -6.37
C TYR A 210 -33.46 -14.87 -7.02
N ARG A 211 -33.51 -16.13 -6.57
CA ARG A 211 -34.56 -17.08 -6.97
C ARG A 211 -35.49 -17.43 -5.82
#